data_AF-A0A538JLU4-F1
#
_entry.id   AF-A0A538JLU4-F1
#
_cell.length_a   1.000
_cell.length_b   1.000
_cell.length_c   1.000
_cell.angle_alpha   90.00
_cell.angle_beta   90.00
_cell.angle_gamma   90.00
#
_symmetry.space_group_name_H-M   'P 1'
#
loop_
_entity.id
_entity.type
_entity.pdbx_description
1 polymer ?
#
loop_
_entity_poly.entity_id
_entity_poly.type
_entity_poly.pdbx_seq_one_letter_code
_entity_poly.pdbx_strand_id
1 'polypeptide(L)'
;MATGDIHSDIHWMSTQEAAEKLGITVRTLYRLIDHGDLAAYKFGRVIRLQEADVDEFINRSRIAPGSLEHLYPDSKDISDTDVNLR
;
A
#
# COMPACT_ATOMS: atom_id res chain seq x y z
N MET A 1 -28.55 24.02 5.22
CA MET A 1 -27.77 24.41 6.42
C MET A 1 -26.75 23.29 6.64
N ALA A 2 -25.46 23.36 6.37
CA ALA A 2 -24.58 24.36 5.80
C ALA A 2 -23.68 23.63 4.78
N THR A 3 -23.49 24.22 3.59
CA THR A 3 -22.46 23.77 2.65
C THR A 3 -21.15 24.35 3.17
N GLY A 4 -20.44 23.58 4.00
CA GLY A 4 -19.09 23.92 4.41
C GLY A 4 -18.14 23.64 3.26
N ASP A 5 -17.30 24.62 2.93
CA ASP A 5 -16.29 24.56 1.87
C ASP A 5 -15.58 23.21 1.79
N ILE A 6 -15.79 22.50 0.67
CA ILE A 6 -15.02 21.31 0.29
C ILE A 6 -13.70 21.70 -0.37
N HIS A 7 -12.97 22.63 0.22
CA HIS A 7 -11.58 22.84 -0.17
C HIS A 7 -10.78 21.73 0.50
N SER A 8 -10.69 20.57 -0.15
CA SER A 8 -9.72 19.54 0.22
C SER A 8 -8.33 20.12 -0.03
N ASP A 9 -7.73 20.68 1.01
CA ASP A 9 -6.37 21.20 0.97
C ASP A 9 -5.43 20.09 0.50
N ILE A 10 -4.69 20.37 -0.57
CA ILE A 10 -3.72 19.42 -1.11
C ILE A 10 -2.51 19.40 -0.18
N HIS A 11 -2.30 18.28 0.51
CA HIS A 11 -1.11 18.05 1.31
C HIS A 11 0.02 17.45 0.44
N TRP A 12 1.15 18.14 0.37
CA TRP A 12 2.31 17.74 -0.43
C TRP A 12 3.39 17.10 0.43
N MET A 13 3.87 15.94 0.01
CA MET A 13 4.98 15.21 0.62
C MET A 13 6.23 15.28 -0.25
N SER A 14 7.40 15.34 0.39
CA SER A 14 8.68 14.97 -0.24
C SER A 14 8.75 13.47 -0.51
N THR A 15 9.69 13.06 -1.35
CA THR A 15 10.02 11.64 -1.54
C THR A 15 10.49 10.95 -0.26
N GLN A 16 11.12 11.69 0.66
CA GLN A 16 11.58 11.14 1.93
C GLN A 16 10.39 10.85 2.86
N GLU A 17 9.53 11.85 3.08
CA GLU A 17 8.33 11.71 3.92
C GLU A 17 7.39 10.60 3.39
N ALA A 18 7.21 10.52 2.07
CA ALA A 18 6.38 9.47 1.47
C ALA A 18 6.98 8.07 1.65
N ALA A 19 8.30 7.93 1.47
CA ALA A 19 8.99 6.65 1.69
C ALA A 19 8.91 6.20 3.16
N GLU A 20 9.08 7.13 4.09
CA GLU A 20 8.93 6.89 5.53
C GLU A 20 7.49 6.48 5.88
N LYS A 21 6.49 7.19 5.38
CA LYS A 21 5.06 6.86 5.60
C LYS A 21 4.71 5.47 5.08
N LEU A 22 5.29 5.06 3.96
CA LEU A 22 5.10 3.72 3.37
C LEU A 22 5.96 2.63 4.03
N GLY A 23 6.94 2.98 4.88
CA GLY A 23 7.88 2.04 5.47
C GLY A 23 8.83 1.39 4.45
N ILE A 24 9.18 2.10 3.37
CA ILE A 24 10.05 1.61 2.29
C ILE A 24 11.27 2.50 2.10
N THR A 25 12.26 2.01 1.35
CA THR A 25 13.39 2.86 0.93
C THR A 25 12.96 3.86 -0.15
N VAL A 26 13.62 5.02 -0.22
CA VAL A 26 13.43 5.99 -1.32
C VAL A 26 13.72 5.36 -2.69
N ARG A 27 14.66 4.41 -2.78
CA ARG A 27 14.91 3.63 -4.00
C ARG A 27 13.67 2.84 -4.42
N THR A 28 13.00 2.17 -3.48
CA THR A 28 11.76 1.44 -3.75
C THR A 28 10.65 2.40 -4.16
N LEU A 29 10.53 3.55 -3.49
CA LEU A 29 9.56 4.58 -3.86
C LEU A 29 9.75 5.03 -5.32
N TYR A 30 10.98 5.32 -5.74
CA TYR A 30 11.26 5.69 -7.13
C TYR A 30 10.90 4.58 -8.12
N ARG A 31 11.04 3.30 -7.76
CA ARG A 31 10.59 2.20 -8.62
C ARG A 31 9.08 2.17 -8.78
N LEU A 32 8.32 2.42 -7.71
CA LEU A 32 6.86 2.53 -7.79
C LEU A 32 6.44 3.69 -8.69
N ILE A 33 7.14 4.83 -8.59
CA ILE A 33 6.90 5.99 -9.46
C ILE A 33 7.23 5.65 -10.92
N ASP A 34 8.38 5.02 -11.18
CA ASP A 34 8.85 4.66 -12.53
C ASP A 34 7.95 3.62 -13.20
N HIS A 35 7.41 2.67 -12.44
CA HIS A 35 6.43 1.69 -12.92
C HIS A 35 5.02 2.26 -13.10
N GLY A 36 4.76 3.48 -12.62
CA GLY A 36 3.43 4.10 -12.63
C GLY A 36 2.50 3.61 -11.53
N ASP A 37 3.01 2.84 -10.57
CA ASP A 37 2.24 2.32 -9.44
C ASP A 37 1.88 3.41 -8.44
N LEU A 38 2.64 4.51 -8.37
CA LEU A 38 2.39 5.64 -7.48
C LEU A 38 2.64 6.97 -8.20
N ALA A 39 1.63 7.84 -8.22
CA ALA A 39 1.72 9.15 -8.85
C ALA A 39 2.72 10.07 -8.13
N ALA A 40 3.49 10.82 -8.90
CA ALA A 40 4.37 11.85 -8.41
C ALA A 40 4.46 13.01 -9.40
N TYR A 41 4.74 14.19 -8.87
CA TYR A 41 4.71 15.47 -9.58
C TYR A 41 6.10 16.09 -9.52
N LYS A 42 6.64 16.48 -10.68
CA LYS A 42 7.95 17.11 -10.78
C LYS A 42 7.79 18.63 -10.89
N PHE A 43 8.26 19.33 -9.85
CA PHE A 43 8.32 20.78 -9.82
C PHE A 43 9.78 21.22 -9.93
N GLY A 44 10.21 21.48 -11.18
CA GLY A 44 11.61 21.80 -11.50
C GLY A 44 12.54 20.63 -11.17
N ARG A 45 13.33 20.77 -10.09
CA ARG A 45 14.29 19.76 -9.62
C ARG A 45 13.76 18.88 -8.49
N VAL A 46 12.57 19.17 -7.97
CA VAL A 46 11.99 18.49 -6.82
C VAL A 46 10.84 17.59 -7.27
N ILE A 47 10.76 16.40 -6.68
CA ILE A 47 9.65 15.47 -6.85
C ILE A 47 8.79 15.54 -5.59
N ARG A 48 7.48 15.67 -5.77
CA ARG A 48 6.47 15.73 -4.72
C ARG A 48 5.39 14.69 -4.97
N LEU A 49 4.78 14.23 -3.89
CA LEU A 49 3.63 13.34 -3.94
C LEU A 49 2.48 14.02 -3.21
N GLN A 50 1.24 13.78 -3.63
CA GLN A 50 0.09 14.16 -2.82
C GLN A 50 -0.11 13.09 -1.75
N GLU A 51 -0.41 13.52 -0.53
CA GLU A 51 -0.67 12.58 0.57
C GLU A 51 -1.83 11.63 0.24
N ALA A 52 -2.87 12.13 -0.42
CA ALA A 52 -4.01 11.33 -0.86
C ALA A 52 -3.63 10.18 -1.79
N ASP A 53 -2.71 10.40 -2.74
CA ASP A 53 -2.24 9.37 -3.68
C ASP A 53 -1.45 8.27 -2.93
N VAL A 54 -0.69 8.67 -1.89
CA VAL A 54 0.05 7.74 -1.01
C VAL A 54 -0.91 6.93 -0.14
N ASP A 55 -1.93 7.56 0.43
CA ASP A 55 -2.95 6.88 1.24
C ASP A 55 -3.77 5.89 0.41
N GLU A 56 -4.13 6.27 -0.81
CA GLU A 56 -4.74 5.34 -1.77
C GLU A 56 -3.81 4.16 -2.08
N PHE A 57 -2.49 4.39 -2.18
CA PHE A 57 -1.51 3.33 -2.38
C PHE A 57 -1.49 2.32 -1.23
N ILE A 58 -1.53 2.82 0.01
CA ILE A 58 -1.63 1.98 1.20
C ILE A 58 -2.91 1.13 1.14
N ASN A 59 -4.04 1.74 0.80
CA ASN A 59 -5.33 1.06 0.76
C ASN A 59 -5.39 -0.04 -0.31
N ARG A 60 -4.88 0.21 -1.53
CA ARG A 60 -4.83 -0.82 -2.59
C ARG A 60 -3.82 -1.93 -2.32
N SER A 61 -2.79 -1.65 -1.53
CA SER A 61 -1.73 -2.61 -1.18
C SER A 61 -2.12 -3.54 -0.02
N ARG A 62 -3.31 -3.39 0.58
CA ARG A 62 -3.74 -4.23 1.70
C ARG A 62 -3.95 -5.67 1.25
N ILE A 63 -3.24 -6.58 1.88
CA ILE A 63 -3.42 -8.02 1.72
C ILE A 63 -4.73 -8.43 2.40
N ALA A 64 -5.63 -9.07 1.64
CA ALA A 64 -6.90 -9.57 2.17
C ALA A 64 -6.66 -10.82 3.06
N PRO A 65 -7.42 -11.00 4.14
CA PRO A 65 -7.38 -12.26 4.91
C PRO A 65 -7.57 -13.47 4.01
N GLY A 66 -6.76 -14.52 4.22
CA GLY A 66 -6.80 -15.76 3.41
C GLY A 66 -6.04 -15.70 2.09
N SER A 67 -5.69 -14.53 1.55
CA SER A 67 -4.95 -14.45 0.28
C SER A 67 -3.52 -15.02 0.33
N LEU A 68 -3.00 -15.26 1.54
CA LEU A 68 -1.67 -15.83 1.79
C LEU A 68 -1.69 -17.36 2.05
N GLU A 69 -2.81 -18.05 1.83
CA GLU A 69 -2.89 -19.52 2.03
C GLU A 69 -1.80 -20.29 1.27
N HIS A 70 -1.40 -19.82 0.08
CA HIS A 70 -0.34 -20.42 -0.73
C HIS A 70 1.05 -20.39 -0.04
N LEU A 71 1.25 -19.57 0.99
CA LEU A 71 2.47 -19.55 1.79
C LEU A 71 2.49 -20.65 2.88
N TYR A 72 1.37 -21.34 3.11
CA TYR A 72 1.21 -22.40 4.11
C TYR A 72 0.68 -23.71 3.50
N PRO A 73 1.42 -24.34 2.56
CA PRO A 73 0.96 -25.52 1.82
C PRO A 73 0.63 -26.73 2.71
N ASP A 74 1.31 -26.89 3.85
CA ASP A 74 1.22 -28.09 4.69
C ASP A 74 -0.03 -28.14 5.60
N SER A 75 -0.93 -27.17 5.51
CA SER A 75 -2.14 -27.08 6.35
C SER A 75 -3.28 -28.00 5.88
N LYS A 76 -3.17 -28.59 4.68
CA LYS A 76 -4.22 -29.43 4.07
C LYS A 76 -4.09 -30.94 4.35
N ASP A 77 -2.97 -31.39 4.92
CA ASP A 77 -2.69 -32.83 5.04
C ASP A 77 -3.00 -33.45 6.41
N ILE A 78 -3.53 -32.68 7.38
CA ILE A 78 -3.79 -33.20 8.74
C ILE A 78 -5.26 -33.59 8.98
N SER A 79 -6.20 -33.36 8.05
CA SER A 79 -7.64 -33.47 8.37
C SER A 79 -8.38 -34.77 8.02
N ASP A 80 -7.75 -35.87 7.60
CA ASP A 80 -8.51 -37.09 7.20
C ASP A 80 -8.08 -38.44 7.83
N THR A 81 -7.03 -38.52 8.65
CA THR A 81 -6.50 -39.85 9.09
C THR A 81 -6.73 -40.21 10.56
N ASP A 82 -7.21 -39.32 11.44
CA ASP A 82 -7.21 -39.58 12.90
C ASP A 82 -8.59 -39.65 13.60
N VAL A 83 -9.66 -40.04 12.88
CA VAL A 83 -11.00 -40.22 13.49
C VAL A 83 -11.47 -41.69 13.53
N ASN A 84 -10.69 -42.66 13.02
CA ASN A 84 -11.15 -44.05 12.91
C ASN A 84 -10.16 -45.10 13.43
N LEU A 85 -9.59 -44.88 14.62
CA LEU A 85 -8.98 -45.94 15.43
C LEU A 85 -9.74 -46.11 16.75
N ARG A 86 -10.96 -46.65 16.65
CA ARG A 86 -11.69 -47.29 17.76
C ARG A 86 -12.46 -48.49 17.25
#